data_AF-A0A1J5ITJ1-F1
#
_entry.id   AF-A0A1J5ITJ1-F1
#
_cell.length_a   1.000
_cell.length_b   1.000
_cell.length_c   1.000
_cell.angle_alpha   90.00
_cell.angle_beta   90.00
_cell.angle_gamma   90.00
#
_symmetry.space_group_name_H-M   'P 1'
#
loop_
_entity.id
_entity.type
_entity.pdbx_description
1 polymer ?
#
loop_
_entity_poly.entity_id
_entity_poly.type
_entity_poly.pdbx_seq_one_letter_code
_entity_poly.pdbx_strand_id
1 'polypeptide(L)' 'MKAKELRQKNQVELQELLKQTKKEYVEVTFQQAIRKLKAHTDIPKKRKLIAQIQTLLKEQQ' A
#
# COMPACT_ATOMS: atom_id res chain seq x y z
N MET A 1 -5.33 -0.30 -7.58
CA MET A 1 -6.55 -0.78 -6.89
C MET A 1 -7.59 0.31 -6.84
N LYS A 2 -8.86 -0.07 -7.00
CA LYS A 2 -9.99 0.86 -6.85
C LYS A 2 -10.45 0.86 -5.39
N ALA A 3 -10.83 2.03 -4.87
CA ALA A 3 -11.27 2.18 -3.47
C ALA A 3 -12.50 1.31 -3.11
N LYS A 4 -13.28 0.87 -4.11
CA LYS A 4 -14.41 -0.05 -3.92
C LYS A 4 -13.94 -1.47 -3.53
N GLU A 5 -12.84 -1.95 -4.10
CA GLU A 5 -12.28 -3.28 -3.82
C GLU A 5 -11.73 -3.34 -2.38
N LEU A 6 -11.09 -2.27 -1.94
CA LEU A 6 -10.58 -2.15 -0.57
C LEU A 6 -11.69 -2.15 0.48
N ARG A 7 -12.86 -1.56 0.17
CA ARG A 7 -14.02 -1.52 1.09
C ARG A 7 -14.72 -2.87 1.27
N GLN A 8 -14.51 -3.81 0.36
CA GLN A 8 -15.07 -5.17 0.48
C GLN A 8 -14.24 -6.06 1.42
N LYS A 9 -13.04 -5.62 1.79
CA LYS A 9 -12.16 -6.37 2.70
C LYS A 9 -12.59 -6.19 4.15
N ASN A 10 -12.50 -7.27 4.92
CA ASN A 10 -12.66 -7.20 6.37
C ASN A 10 -11.42 -6.56 7.02
N GLN A 11 -11.52 -6.21 8.31
CA GLN A 11 -10.47 -5.52 9.04
C GLN A 11 -9.15 -6.31 9.07
N VAL A 12 -9.22 -7.64 9.20
CA VAL A 12 -8.04 -8.53 9.23
C VAL A 12 -7.32 -8.52 7.88
N GLU A 13 -8.06 -8.64 6.79
CA GLU A 13 -7.53 -8.55 5.43
C GLU A 13 -6.93 -7.17 5.13
N LEU A 14 -7.53 -6.09 5.64
CA LEU A 14 -6.97 -4.74 5.50
C LEU A 14 -5.65 -4.60 6.26
N GLN A 15 -5.52 -5.19 7.46
CA GLN A 15 -4.27 -5.20 8.21
C GLN A 15 -3.18 -6.02 7.51
N GLU A 16 -3.54 -7.18 6.96
CA GLU A 16 -2.61 -8.02 6.22
C GLU A 16 -2.15 -7.34 4.92
N LEU A 17 -3.09 -6.72 4.19
CA LEU A 17 -2.78 -5.92 3.01
C LEU A 17 -1.91 -4.71 3.35
N LEU A 18 -2.13 -4.06 4.49
CA LEU A 18 -1.29 -2.96 4.96
C LEU A 18 0.15 -3.42 5.18
N LYS A 19 0.33 -4.56 5.85
CA LYS A 19 1.65 -5.15 6.12
C LYS A 19 2.38 -5.49 4.82
N GLN A 20 1.68 -6.14 3.89
CA GLN A 20 2.22 -6.49 2.59
C GLN A 20 2.61 -5.23 1.78
N THR A 21 1.71 -4.25 1.70
CA THR A 21 1.96 -3.00 0.95
C THR A 21 3.15 -2.22 1.52
N LYS A 22 3.32 -2.21 2.85
CA LYS A 22 4.49 -1.59 3.50
C LYS A 22 5.79 -2.32 3.14
N LYS A 23 5.81 -3.66 3.13
CA LYS A 23 6.97 -4.45 2.73
C LYS A 23 7.38 -4.13 1.30
N GLU A 24 6.41 -4.10 0.39
CA GLU A 24 6.66 -3.75 -1.01
C GLU A 24 7.09 -2.28 -1.17
N TYR A 25 6.59 -1.37 -0.35
CA TYR A 25 7.05 0.02 -0.36
C TYR A 25 8.54 0.10 -0.01
N VAL A 26 8.98 -0.62 1.03
CA VAL A 26 10.39 -0.70 1.42
C VAL A 26 11.24 -1.25 0.27
N GLU A 27 10.79 -2.33 -0.37
CA GLU A 27 11.49 -2.93 -1.51
C GLU A 27 11.63 -1.94 -2.68
N VAL A 28 10.55 -1.21 -3.01
CA VAL A 28 10.59 -0.19 -4.07
C VAL A 28 11.53 0.97 -3.70
N THR A 29 11.54 1.42 -2.44
CA THR A 29 12.49 2.46 -2.00
C THR A 29 13.93 1.98 -2.05
N PHE A 30 14.18 0.70 -1.73
CA PHE A 30 15.50 0.09 -1.86
C PHE A 30 15.93 0.02 -3.33
N GLN A 31 15.05 -0.44 -4.22
CA GLN A 31 15.30 -0.45 -5.67
C GLN A 31 15.59 0.94 -6.22
N GLN A 32 14.93 1.97 -5.70
CA GLN A 32 15.22 3.37 -6.03
C GLN A 32 16.62 3.77 -5.59
N ALA A 33 17.02 3.44 -4.36
CA ALA A 33 18.33 3.76 -3.82
C ALA A 33 19.47 3.14 -4.66
N ILE A 34 19.30 1.90 -5.12
CA ILE A 34 20.28 1.23 -5.99
C ILE A 34 20.11 1.56 -7.49
N ARG A 35 19.27 2.55 -7.84
CA ARG A 35 18.96 2.97 -9.22
C ARG A 35 18.45 1.85 -10.14
N LYS A 36 17.82 0.81 -9.58
CA LYS A 36 17.18 -0.29 -10.32
C LYS A 36 15.66 -0.20 -10.35
N LEU A 37 15.09 0.94 -9.96
CA LEU A 37 13.65 1.14 -9.97
C LEU A 37 13.13 1.17 -11.40
N LYS A 38 12.30 0.19 -11.77
CA LYS A 38 11.70 0.10 -13.11
C LYS A 38 10.69 1.21 -13.39
N ALA A 39 9.85 1.55 -12.39
CA ALA A 39 8.80 2.55 -12.55
C ALA A 39 8.77 3.53 -11.37
N HIS A 40 9.11 4.79 -11.64
CA HIS A 40 9.10 5.86 -10.64
C HIS A 40 7.71 6.10 -10.02
N THR A 41 6.64 5.71 -10.72
CA THR A 41 5.25 5.84 -10.21
C THR A 41 4.90 4.85 -9.10
N ASP A 42 5.72 3.82 -8.87
CA ASP A 42 5.38 2.76 -7.91
C ASP A 42 5.44 3.25 -6.46
N ILE A 43 6.37 4.17 -6.15
CA ILE A 43 6.49 4.81 -4.84
C ILE A 43 5.20 5.59 -4.50
N PRO A 44 4.77 6.59 -5.31
CA PRO A 44 3.56 7.33 -4.99
C PRO A 44 2.30 6.45 -5.01
N LYS A 45 2.24 5.42 -5.87
CA LYS A 45 1.12 4.46 -5.90
C LYS A 45 1.04 3.65 -4.60
N LYS A 46 2.14 3.07 -4.15
CA LYS A 46 2.18 2.28 -2.89
C LYS A 46 1.93 3.18 -1.68
N ARG A 47 2.48 4.40 -1.65
CA ARG A 47 2.21 5.38 -0.60
C ARG A 47 0.73 5.75 -0.51
N LYS A 48 0.08 6.00 -1.66
CA LYS A 48 -1.35 6.27 -1.74
C LYS A 48 -2.18 5.08 -1.26
N LEU A 49 -1.79 3.86 -1.64
CA LEU A 49 -2.48 2.64 -1.22
C LEU A 49 -2.40 2.44 0.30
N ILE A 50 -1.22 2.67 0.91
CA ILE A 50 -1.04 2.63 2.37
C ILE A 50 -2.00 3.62 3.06
N ALA A 51 -2.06 4.86 2.58
CA ALA A 51 -2.95 5.87 3.15
C ALA A 51 -4.43 5.45 3.02
N GLN A 52 -4.84 4.92 1.88
CA GLN A 52 -6.22 4.45 1.68
C GLN A 52 -6.59 3.31 2.64
N ILE A 53 -5.69 2.35 2.84
CA ILE A 53 -5.91 1.23 3.78
C ILE A 53 -6.02 1.77 5.21
N GLN A 54 -5.14 2.70 5.60
CA GLN A 54 -5.19 3.33 6.93
C GLN A 54 -6.48 4.11 7.16
N THR A 55 -6.97 4.84 6.15
CA THR A 55 -8.27 5.54 6.24
C THR A 55 -9.40 4.55 6.48
N LEU A 56 -9.45 3.44 5.74
CA LEU A 56 -10.50 2.44 5.90
C LEU A 56 -10.44 1.72 7.25
N LEU A 57 -9.23 1.41 7.74
CA LEU A 57 -9.06 0.85 9.08
C LEU A 57 -9.56 1.80 10.17
N LYS A 58 -9.40 3.11 9.97
CA LYS A 58 -9.92 4.14 10.88
C LYS A 58 -11.44 4.29 10.78
N GLU A 59 -12.01 4.14 9.60
CA GLU A 59 -13.48 4.16 9.39
C GLU A 59 -14.18 2.93 9.96
N GLN A 60 -13.48 1.80 10.14
CA GLN A 60 -14.00 0.56 10.70
C GLN A 60 -13.78 0.41 12.22
N GLN A 61 -13.03 1.32 12.86
CA GLN A 61 -12.89 1.41 14.32
C GLN A 61 -14.08 2.14 14.94
#